data_AF-A0A0E3PFB0-F1
#
_entry.id   AF-A0A0E3PFB0-F1
#
_cell.length_a   1.000
_cell.length_b   1.000
_cell.length_c   1.000
_cell.angle_alpha   90.00
_cell.angle_beta   90.00
_cell.angle_gamma   90.00
#
_symmetry.space_group_name_H-M   'P 1'
#
loop_
_entity.id
_entity.type
_entity.pdbx_description
1 polymer ?
#
loop_
_entity_poly.entity_id
_entity_poly.type
_entity_poly.pdbx_seq_one_letter_code
_entity_poly.pdbx_strand_id
1 'polypeptide(L)'
;MFCMLCATAYAGYNYDGYPLETIEEGTLKGDVYVSYGDHAGLNNYYPWNYTLNTLVTNFSDVPTDGIVWAELKVGVWGGKVNREGFANATLSNSTDPYPDGYNLGMVYLNTTDPSSNVDCCGNGVYLIKYNCTNVLPLLNSDNITATINAWPDESLASTDWLDSRIYGAVLIVAYENGNCYTQYWINQGLENLHKDYTGYPHKDANITWFNGTAEEGCSCLTVAYFTGDYGQNDYLHFNPPCNNTSPYISPYNSNFGNAAWNKTHYSGYQIGGDDVANENSDTANYFDLHTFCVTGLVNNEDNNYATFWRAQNDTGTIYDPAWPGVGDGESYYTPFLAVLKTRICTFDFSNNTSGVAGVDHFAYRYQNNSRAPITNDVPDIEFTSAQYNNIKADDGTFQVDVTDSDGNFAAHRFVFNVSCCCCNASLLDANVTWNGKGWHDAGGSSDGAYLYIWNFNTGAYEELDNCDGDGSEQYLTGEITANLGNYINNGQVIVLAEQKTAQVTSGIPPVTNSSHIETDYVKLLFKPKA
;
A
#
# COMPACT_ATOMS: atom_id res chain seq x y z
N MET A 1 15.48 -16.78 19.29
CA MET A 1 14.27 -16.90 20.13
C MET A 1 14.08 -15.56 20.83
N PHE A 2 13.52 -14.60 20.11
CA PHE A 2 13.15 -13.28 20.63
C PHE A 2 11.73 -13.42 21.17
N CYS A 3 11.54 -13.25 22.47
CA CYS A 3 10.21 -13.13 23.05
C CYS A 3 9.65 -11.76 22.66
N MET A 4 8.68 -11.74 21.74
CA MET A 4 7.74 -10.63 21.65
C MET A 4 7.00 -10.54 22.98
N LEU A 5 7.22 -9.45 23.71
CA LEU A 5 6.33 -9.03 24.78
C LEU A 5 5.07 -8.47 24.09
N CYS A 6 4.05 -9.31 23.90
CA CYS A 6 2.71 -8.80 23.64
C CYS A 6 2.28 -7.99 24.86
N ALA A 7 2.22 -6.66 24.72
CA ALA A 7 1.44 -5.85 25.62
C ALA A 7 -0.01 -6.34 25.53
N THR A 8 -0.61 -6.68 26.67
CA THR A 8 -2.05 -6.95 26.73
C THR A 8 -2.76 -5.65 26.35
N ALA A 9 -3.40 -5.61 25.18
CA ALA A 9 -4.29 -4.53 24.81
C ALA A 9 -5.37 -4.40 25.89
N TYR A 10 -5.33 -3.31 26.65
CA TYR A 10 -6.31 -3.01 27.68
C TYR A 10 -7.44 -2.23 27.01
N ALA A 11 -8.58 -2.88 26.78
CA ALA A 11 -9.81 -2.18 26.42
C ALA A 11 -10.26 -1.33 27.59
N GLY A 12 -10.59 -0.06 27.33
CA GLY A 12 -11.01 0.87 28.37
C GLY A 12 -11.59 2.15 27.80
N TYR A 13 -12.08 3.01 28.68
CA TYR A 13 -12.45 4.37 28.33
C TYR A 13 -11.26 5.32 28.51
N ASN A 14 -10.97 6.11 27.48
CA ASN A 14 -10.09 7.26 27.56
C ASN A 14 -10.72 8.42 26.78
N TYR A 15 -10.98 9.56 27.41
CA TYR A 15 -11.61 10.69 26.72
C TYR A 15 -10.79 11.14 25.50
N ASP A 16 -9.47 11.26 25.64
CA ASP A 16 -8.54 11.63 24.56
C ASP A 16 -8.42 10.52 23.49
N GLY A 17 -8.89 9.32 23.78
CA GLY A 17 -8.78 8.16 22.91
C GLY A 17 -7.44 7.44 22.96
N TYR A 18 -7.14 6.69 21.91
CA TYR A 18 -5.98 5.81 21.80
C TYR A 18 -5.19 6.11 20.53
N PRO A 19 -3.86 6.32 20.64
CA PRO A 19 -3.00 6.53 19.47
C PRO A 19 -3.12 5.40 18.46
N LEU A 20 -2.97 5.76 17.19
CA LEU A 20 -2.89 4.76 16.12
C LEU A 20 -1.51 4.11 16.16
N GLU A 21 -1.46 2.85 16.55
CA GLU A 21 -0.23 2.05 16.64
C GLU A 21 -0.28 0.88 15.65
N THR A 22 0.89 0.47 15.14
CA THR A 22 1.00 -0.70 14.27
C THR A 22 0.58 -1.97 15.01
N ILE A 23 -0.48 -2.60 14.53
CA ILE A 23 -1.00 -3.87 15.09
C ILE A 23 -0.65 -5.08 14.22
N GLU A 24 -0.37 -4.85 12.93
CA GLU A 24 0.00 -5.88 11.96
C GLU A 24 0.88 -5.24 10.88
N GLU A 25 1.96 -5.91 10.51
CA GLU A 25 2.88 -5.47 9.48
C GLU A 25 3.60 -6.66 8.85
N GLY A 26 4.10 -6.48 7.63
CA GLY A 26 4.92 -7.49 6.99
C GLY A 26 5.03 -7.32 5.49
N THR A 27 5.50 -8.37 4.83
CA THR A 27 5.58 -8.45 3.37
C THR A 27 4.84 -9.70 2.91
N LEU A 28 3.92 -9.54 1.97
CA LEU A 28 3.05 -10.60 1.46
C LEU A 28 3.24 -10.76 -0.03
N LYS A 29 3.17 -12.00 -0.53
CA LYS A 29 2.95 -12.26 -1.95
C LYS A 29 1.45 -12.09 -2.28
N GLY A 30 0.99 -10.85 -2.21
CA GLY A 30 -0.40 -10.44 -2.34
C GLY A 30 -0.56 -8.96 -2.03
N ASP A 31 -1.64 -8.60 -1.33
CA ASP A 31 -1.94 -7.20 -0.98
C ASP A 31 -2.76 -7.16 0.33
N VAL A 32 -3.10 -5.95 0.77
CA VAL A 32 -4.08 -5.68 1.82
C VAL A 32 -5.30 -5.01 1.19
N TYR A 33 -6.43 -5.72 1.22
CA TYR A 33 -7.75 -5.19 0.90
C TYR A 33 -8.24 -4.28 2.04
N VAL A 34 -8.76 -3.10 1.71
CA VAL A 34 -9.38 -2.17 2.67
C VAL A 34 -10.60 -1.57 2.01
N SER A 35 -11.78 -1.74 2.60
CA SER A 35 -13.03 -1.21 2.03
C SER A 35 -14.07 -0.96 3.12
N TYR A 36 -14.96 0.01 2.90
CA TYR A 36 -16.18 0.21 3.72
C TYR A 36 -17.44 -0.44 3.11
N GLY A 37 -17.28 -1.10 1.96
CA GLY A 37 -18.38 -1.67 1.19
C GLY A 37 -19.18 -0.60 0.45
N ASP A 38 -20.46 -0.85 0.25
CA ASP A 38 -21.37 0.02 -0.50
C ASP A 38 -22.21 0.96 0.38
N HIS A 39 -22.17 0.79 1.71
CA HIS A 39 -22.88 1.63 2.68
C HIS A 39 -22.01 1.96 3.89
N ALA A 40 -21.91 3.25 4.18
CA ALA A 40 -21.37 3.81 5.41
C ALA A 40 -21.99 5.19 5.67
N GLY A 41 -21.70 5.76 6.82
CA GLY A 41 -22.21 7.05 7.27
C GLY A 41 -23.67 7.02 7.69
N LEU A 42 -24.09 8.11 8.31
CA LEU A 42 -25.44 8.38 8.74
C LEU A 42 -26.18 9.14 7.62
N ASN A 43 -26.95 8.41 6.82
CA ASN A 43 -27.79 8.96 5.76
C ASN A 43 -29.09 9.55 6.34
N ASN A 44 -29.07 10.78 6.87
CA ASN A 44 -30.21 11.71 6.95
C ASN A 44 -29.87 12.95 7.80
N TYR A 45 -30.20 14.14 7.28
CA TYR A 45 -30.07 15.44 7.96
C TYR A 45 -31.14 15.70 9.04
N TYR A 46 -32.06 14.77 9.33
CA TYR A 46 -33.19 15.00 10.25
C TYR A 46 -33.10 14.21 11.58
N PRO A 47 -33.36 14.85 12.74
CA PRO A 47 -32.62 14.51 13.96
C PRO A 47 -33.38 13.67 15.00
N TRP A 48 -34.55 13.09 14.71
CA TRP A 48 -35.40 12.60 15.82
C TRP A 48 -36.21 11.33 15.59
N ASN A 49 -36.19 10.69 14.42
CA ASN A 49 -36.95 9.46 14.20
C ASN A 49 -36.16 8.46 13.34
N TYR A 50 -35.86 7.31 13.94
CA TYR A 50 -35.16 6.13 13.39
C TYR A 50 -33.63 6.27 13.34
N THR A 51 -32.98 5.92 14.46
CA THR A 51 -31.56 5.59 14.49
C THR A 51 -31.36 4.30 13.70
N LEU A 52 -30.44 4.30 12.71
CA LEU A 52 -29.97 3.09 12.05
C LEU A 52 -29.18 2.28 13.08
N ASN A 53 -29.91 1.45 13.84
CA ASN A 53 -29.34 0.50 14.78
C ASN A 53 -28.97 -0.83 14.10
N THR A 54 -29.15 -0.89 12.77
CA THR A 54 -28.67 -1.94 11.89
C THR A 54 -27.99 -1.31 10.69
N LEU A 55 -26.78 -1.78 10.36
CA LEU A 55 -26.06 -1.46 9.13
C LEU A 55 -25.90 -2.74 8.32
N VAL A 56 -26.23 -2.68 7.03
CA VAL A 56 -25.93 -3.74 6.06
C VAL A 56 -25.07 -3.11 4.97
N THR A 57 -23.87 -3.65 4.76
CA THR A 57 -22.94 -3.19 3.72
C THR A 57 -22.37 -4.40 2.97
N ASN A 58 -22.21 -4.25 1.66
CA ASN A 58 -21.68 -5.27 0.76
C ASN A 58 -20.28 -4.89 0.31
N PHE A 59 -19.35 -5.82 0.47
CA PHE A 59 -17.99 -5.73 0.00
C PHE A 59 -17.85 -6.57 -1.28
N SER A 60 -17.29 -5.99 -2.34
CA SER A 60 -16.91 -6.72 -3.55
C SER A 60 -15.42 -7.04 -3.54
N ASP A 61 -15.03 -8.03 -4.35
CA ASP A 61 -13.63 -8.40 -4.60
C ASP A 61 -12.86 -8.75 -3.32
N VAL A 62 -13.57 -9.30 -2.32
CA VAL A 62 -12.99 -9.68 -1.03
C VAL A 62 -12.14 -10.94 -1.22
N PRO A 63 -10.85 -10.92 -0.82
CA PRO A 63 -10.04 -12.12 -0.76
C PRO A 63 -10.63 -13.12 0.24
N THR A 64 -10.83 -14.37 -0.18
CA THR A 64 -11.29 -15.48 0.68
C THR A 64 -10.32 -16.66 0.74
N ASP A 65 -9.20 -16.60 0.02
CA ASP A 65 -8.12 -17.60 0.07
C ASP A 65 -6.78 -16.94 0.41
N GLY A 66 -5.86 -17.70 1.02
CA GLY A 66 -4.55 -17.22 1.42
C GLY A 66 -4.58 -16.14 2.51
N ILE A 67 -5.64 -16.08 3.32
CA ILE A 67 -5.82 -15.06 4.36
C ILE A 67 -4.79 -15.24 5.47
N VAL A 68 -3.97 -14.22 5.71
CA VAL A 68 -3.00 -14.20 6.81
C VAL A 68 -3.55 -13.47 8.03
N TRP A 69 -4.34 -12.43 7.80
CA TRP A 69 -4.95 -11.60 8.84
C TRP A 69 -6.18 -10.88 8.27
N ALA A 70 -7.24 -10.78 9.05
CA ALA A 70 -8.43 -10.02 8.67
C ALA A 70 -9.23 -9.53 9.88
N GLU A 71 -9.78 -8.34 9.75
CA GLU A 71 -10.62 -7.70 10.77
C GLU A 71 -11.73 -6.85 10.16
N LEU A 72 -12.93 -6.92 10.75
CA LEU A 72 -14.03 -5.99 10.51
C LEU A 72 -14.07 -4.96 11.64
N LYS A 73 -13.80 -3.70 11.32
CA LYS A 73 -13.91 -2.57 12.24
C LYS A 73 -15.30 -1.95 12.15
N VAL A 74 -15.91 -1.60 13.28
CA VAL A 74 -17.27 -1.03 13.33
C VAL A 74 -17.30 0.16 14.27
N GLY A 75 -17.81 1.29 13.80
CA GLY A 75 -18.05 2.49 14.62
C GLY A 75 -19.47 2.55 15.15
N VAL A 76 -19.65 2.78 16.45
CA VAL A 76 -20.96 2.93 17.09
C VAL A 76 -21.00 4.17 17.98
N TRP A 77 -22.08 4.94 17.88
CA TRP A 77 -22.35 6.05 18.76
C TRP A 77 -23.12 5.63 20.00
N GLY A 78 -22.57 5.97 21.17
CA GLY A 78 -23.17 5.74 22.47
C GLY A 78 -24.13 6.83 22.91
N GLY A 79 -24.00 8.06 22.41
CA GLY A 79 -24.78 9.22 22.84
C GLY A 79 -24.10 10.05 23.91
N LYS A 80 -23.63 9.40 24.99
CA LYS A 80 -22.96 10.01 26.14
C LYS A 80 -22.06 8.97 26.84
N VAL A 81 -21.15 9.45 27.69
CA VAL A 81 -20.17 8.64 28.45
C VAL A 81 -20.81 7.51 29.28
N ASN A 82 -21.99 7.73 29.86
CA ASN A 82 -22.62 6.77 30.78
C ASN A 82 -23.67 5.86 30.11
N ARG A 83 -23.77 5.89 28.78
CA ARG A 83 -24.75 5.09 28.05
C ARG A 83 -24.17 3.77 27.62
N GLU A 84 -24.96 2.72 27.79
CA GLU A 84 -24.50 1.34 27.65
C GLU A 84 -25.45 0.48 26.82
N GLY A 85 -24.87 -0.49 26.14
CA GLY A 85 -25.61 -1.42 25.29
C GLY A 85 -24.70 -2.45 24.67
N PHE A 86 -25.19 -3.09 23.61
CA PHE A 86 -24.53 -4.21 22.96
C PHE A 86 -24.45 -3.98 21.46
N ALA A 87 -23.53 -4.69 20.83
CA ALA A 87 -23.49 -4.81 19.39
C ALA A 87 -23.06 -6.21 18.96
N ASN A 88 -23.42 -6.59 17.73
CA ASN A 88 -22.92 -7.79 17.07
C ASN A 88 -22.69 -7.55 15.59
N ALA A 89 -21.96 -8.47 14.96
CA ALA A 89 -21.78 -8.48 13.51
C ALA A 89 -21.79 -9.92 12.96
N THR A 90 -22.23 -10.06 11.71
CA THR A 90 -22.21 -11.31 10.94
C THR A 90 -21.64 -11.07 9.55
N LEU A 91 -20.89 -12.05 9.01
CA LEU A 91 -20.48 -12.07 7.60
C LEU A 91 -21.17 -13.19 6.83
N SER A 92 -21.71 -12.91 5.66
CA SER A 92 -22.36 -13.90 4.79
C SER A 92 -21.98 -13.69 3.32
N ASN A 93 -22.23 -14.69 2.47
CA ASN A 93 -22.18 -14.47 1.03
C ASN A 93 -23.35 -13.56 0.62
N SER A 94 -23.13 -12.62 -0.29
CA SER A 94 -24.17 -11.66 -0.73
C SER A 94 -25.40 -12.31 -1.39
N THR A 95 -25.29 -13.58 -1.79
CA THR A 95 -26.35 -14.35 -2.43
C THR A 95 -26.95 -15.44 -1.54
N ASP A 96 -26.53 -15.56 -0.27
CA ASP A 96 -27.06 -16.59 0.62
C ASP A 96 -28.49 -16.25 1.10
N PRO A 97 -29.50 -17.11 0.83
CA PRO A 97 -30.85 -16.94 1.34
C PRO A 97 -31.01 -17.25 2.85
N TYR A 98 -29.96 -17.71 3.55
CA TYR A 98 -29.96 -17.88 5.01
C TYR A 98 -29.31 -16.67 5.72
N PRO A 99 -30.11 -15.81 6.38
CA PRO A 99 -29.71 -14.49 6.85
C PRO A 99 -28.80 -14.47 8.10
N ASP A 100 -28.43 -15.62 8.66
CA ASP A 100 -27.78 -15.65 9.98
C ASP A 100 -26.25 -15.49 9.93
N GLY A 101 -25.63 -15.58 8.74
CA GLY A 101 -24.19 -15.39 8.52
C GLY A 101 -23.27 -16.16 9.48
N TYR A 102 -21.97 -15.92 9.40
CA TYR A 102 -21.02 -16.32 10.43
C TYR A 102 -20.97 -15.21 11.48
N ASN A 103 -21.44 -15.53 12.69
CA ASN A 103 -21.45 -14.60 13.81
C ASN A 103 -20.03 -14.32 14.32
N LEU A 104 -19.67 -13.05 14.42
CA LEU A 104 -18.35 -12.59 14.87
C LEU A 104 -18.27 -12.37 16.38
N GLY A 105 -19.38 -12.55 17.09
CA GLY A 105 -19.51 -12.35 18.53
C GLY A 105 -20.42 -11.17 18.88
N MET A 106 -20.94 -11.20 20.11
CA MET A 106 -21.60 -10.06 20.74
C MET A 106 -20.60 -9.36 21.65
N VAL A 107 -20.61 -8.02 21.62
CA VAL A 107 -19.79 -7.17 22.49
C VAL A 107 -20.68 -6.29 23.35
N TYR A 108 -20.17 -5.98 24.54
CA TYR A 108 -20.77 -5.02 25.46
C TYR A 108 -20.04 -3.68 25.33
N LEU A 109 -20.82 -2.63 25.07
CA LEU A 109 -20.40 -1.25 24.85
C LEU A 109 -20.71 -0.45 26.11
N ASN A 110 -19.68 -0.20 26.92
CA ASN A 110 -19.76 0.64 28.10
C ASN A 110 -18.39 1.29 28.36
N THR A 111 -18.33 2.29 29.24
CA THR A 111 -17.08 3.01 29.54
C THR A 111 -16.34 2.49 30.78
N THR A 112 -16.93 1.59 31.56
CA THR A 112 -16.33 1.10 32.81
C THR A 112 -15.49 -0.16 32.61
N ASP A 113 -16.02 -1.11 31.85
CA ASP A 113 -15.46 -2.43 31.55
C ASP A 113 -15.98 -2.93 30.18
N PRO A 114 -15.59 -2.27 29.06
CA PRO A 114 -15.99 -2.69 27.72
C PRO A 114 -15.47 -4.10 27.40
N SER A 115 -16.09 -4.76 26.41
CA SER A 115 -15.51 -5.99 25.86
C SER A 115 -14.08 -5.77 25.36
N SER A 116 -13.23 -6.79 25.46
CA SER A 116 -11.77 -6.68 25.21
C SER A 116 -11.39 -6.21 23.80
N ASN A 117 -12.32 -6.29 22.86
CA ASN A 117 -12.16 -5.86 21.47
C ASN A 117 -12.92 -4.56 21.14
N VAL A 118 -13.24 -3.76 22.16
CA VAL A 118 -13.94 -2.49 22.04
C VAL A 118 -13.10 -1.38 22.67
N ASP A 119 -12.79 -0.35 21.89
CA ASP A 119 -12.21 0.90 22.41
C ASP A 119 -13.31 1.95 22.52
N CYS A 120 -13.20 2.83 23.52
CA CYS A 120 -14.13 3.94 23.71
C CYS A 120 -13.43 5.26 24.01
N CYS A 121 -13.85 6.33 23.33
CA CYS A 121 -13.35 7.67 23.55
C CYS A 121 -14.45 8.74 23.63
N GLY A 122 -14.04 9.96 23.97
CA GLY A 122 -14.89 11.14 23.98
C GLY A 122 -16.18 10.96 24.77
N ASN A 123 -17.31 11.26 24.13
CA ASN A 123 -18.65 11.15 24.70
C ASN A 123 -19.37 9.83 24.34
N GLY A 124 -18.62 8.73 24.22
CA GLY A 124 -19.16 7.41 23.92
C GLY A 124 -19.06 7.05 22.44
N VAL A 125 -17.96 7.41 21.78
CA VAL A 125 -17.60 6.87 20.46
C VAL A 125 -16.97 5.50 20.70
N TYR A 126 -17.54 4.45 20.11
CA TYR A 126 -17.05 3.08 20.25
C TYR A 126 -16.48 2.57 18.93
N LEU A 127 -15.31 1.93 19.00
CA LEU A 127 -14.72 1.16 17.90
C LEU A 127 -14.66 -0.32 18.28
N ILE A 128 -15.40 -1.14 17.54
CA ILE A 128 -15.42 -2.59 17.72
C ILE A 128 -14.50 -3.23 16.68
N LYS A 129 -13.71 -4.21 17.12
CA LYS A 129 -12.70 -4.92 16.32
C LYS A 129 -13.06 -6.40 16.26
N TYR A 130 -13.67 -6.84 15.16
CA TYR A 130 -14.02 -8.26 15.00
C TYR A 130 -12.96 -8.98 14.18
N ASN A 131 -12.28 -9.96 14.77
CA ASN A 131 -11.37 -10.82 14.01
C ASN A 131 -12.17 -11.71 13.05
N CYS A 132 -11.86 -11.60 11.76
CA CYS A 132 -12.53 -12.32 10.68
C CYS A 132 -11.61 -13.32 9.97
N THR A 133 -10.38 -13.51 10.46
CA THR A 133 -9.31 -14.27 9.77
C THR A 133 -9.74 -15.71 9.49
N ASN A 134 -10.42 -16.34 10.45
CA ASN A 134 -10.91 -17.72 10.32
C ASN A 134 -12.33 -17.82 9.72
N VAL A 135 -12.98 -16.70 9.47
CA VAL A 135 -14.36 -16.65 8.96
C VAL A 135 -14.37 -16.46 7.44
N LEU A 136 -13.56 -15.55 6.91
CA LEU A 136 -13.50 -15.27 5.47
C LEU A 136 -13.22 -16.52 4.61
N PRO A 137 -12.31 -17.45 4.98
CA PRO A 137 -12.10 -18.67 4.20
C PRO A 137 -13.28 -19.65 4.20
N LEU A 138 -14.25 -19.48 5.09
CA LEU A 138 -15.48 -20.28 5.13
C LEU A 138 -16.56 -19.73 4.20
N LEU A 139 -16.36 -18.51 3.69
CA LEU A 139 -17.20 -17.87 2.69
C LEU A 139 -16.69 -18.28 1.31
N ASN A 140 -17.60 -18.60 0.39
CA ASN A 140 -17.27 -19.11 -0.95
C ASN A 140 -17.60 -18.10 -2.06
N SER A 141 -17.62 -16.81 -1.70
CA SER A 141 -17.86 -15.69 -2.59
C SER A 141 -16.86 -14.58 -2.29
N ASP A 142 -16.47 -13.85 -3.33
CA ASP A 142 -15.75 -12.58 -3.25
C ASP A 142 -16.69 -11.39 -2.96
N ASN A 143 -18.01 -11.62 -2.96
CA ASN A 143 -19.03 -10.66 -2.60
C ASN A 143 -19.58 -11.00 -1.20
N ILE A 144 -19.12 -10.26 -0.20
CA ILE A 144 -19.42 -10.52 1.22
C ILE A 144 -20.35 -9.43 1.76
N THR A 145 -21.39 -9.83 2.48
CA THR A 145 -22.27 -8.91 3.20
C THR A 145 -21.90 -8.92 4.68
N ALA A 146 -21.68 -7.74 5.26
CA ALA A 146 -21.69 -7.57 6.71
C ALA A 146 -23.04 -7.02 7.17
N THR A 147 -23.61 -7.65 8.20
CA THR A 147 -24.76 -7.13 8.93
C THR A 147 -24.33 -6.84 10.36
N ILE A 148 -24.50 -5.59 10.79
CA ILE A 148 -24.12 -5.09 12.10
C ILE A 148 -25.39 -4.63 12.82
N ASN A 149 -25.56 -4.99 14.09
CA ASN A 149 -26.66 -4.49 14.92
C ASN A 149 -26.10 -3.91 16.23
N ALA A 150 -26.74 -2.85 16.74
CA ALA A 150 -26.49 -2.28 18.05
C ALA A 150 -27.81 -2.02 18.78
N TRP A 151 -27.83 -2.15 20.10
CA TRP A 151 -29.05 -1.95 20.91
C TRP A 151 -28.70 -1.60 22.37
N PRO A 152 -29.59 -0.94 23.12
CA PRO A 152 -29.33 -0.56 24.51
C PRO A 152 -29.37 -1.73 25.49
N ASP A 153 -28.74 -1.57 26.65
CA ASP A 153 -28.96 -2.45 27.79
C ASP A 153 -30.27 -2.07 28.50
N GLU A 154 -31.33 -2.81 28.19
CA GLU A 154 -32.67 -2.59 28.76
C GLU A 154 -32.78 -2.92 30.25
N SER A 155 -31.73 -3.51 30.87
CA SER A 155 -31.69 -3.68 32.32
C SER A 155 -31.41 -2.37 33.08
N LEU A 156 -30.90 -1.34 32.39
CA LEU A 156 -30.61 -0.01 32.92
C LEU A 156 -31.82 0.94 32.77
N ALA A 157 -31.73 2.10 33.43
CA ALA A 157 -32.69 3.17 33.22
C ALA A 157 -32.59 3.71 31.79
N SER A 158 -33.72 4.12 31.21
CA SER A 158 -33.76 4.59 29.82
C SER A 158 -32.94 5.85 29.54
N THR A 159 -32.51 6.57 30.57
CA THR A 159 -31.55 7.67 30.47
C THR A 159 -30.12 7.22 30.13
N ASP A 160 -29.81 5.96 30.43
CA ASP A 160 -28.50 5.31 30.29
C ASP A 160 -28.47 4.33 29.11
N TRP A 161 -29.53 4.30 28.30
CA TRP A 161 -29.60 3.48 27.09
C TRP A 161 -28.68 4.02 25.99
N LEU A 162 -27.92 3.11 25.36
CA LEU A 162 -27.13 3.37 24.15
C LEU A 162 -27.96 4.02 23.05
N ASP A 163 -27.41 5.06 22.41
CA ASP A 163 -28.01 5.68 21.21
C ASP A 163 -28.09 4.70 20.03
N SER A 164 -27.06 3.85 19.89
CA SER A 164 -27.01 2.68 18.99
C SER A 164 -26.87 3.01 17.50
N ARG A 165 -26.63 4.27 17.11
CA ARG A 165 -26.32 4.61 15.72
C ARG A 165 -24.99 3.98 15.30
N ILE A 166 -24.97 3.35 14.13
CA ILE A 166 -23.76 2.76 13.55
C ILE A 166 -23.21 3.72 12.50
N TYR A 167 -21.96 4.16 12.68
CA TYR A 167 -21.29 5.08 11.75
C TYR A 167 -20.93 4.40 10.44
N GLY A 168 -20.44 3.18 10.50
CA GLY A 168 -19.91 2.47 9.34
C GLY A 168 -19.13 1.24 9.76
N ALA A 169 -18.69 0.48 8.76
CA ALA A 169 -17.80 -0.64 8.95
C ALA A 169 -16.67 -0.61 7.92
N VAL A 170 -15.49 -1.08 8.29
CA VAL A 170 -14.34 -1.24 7.38
C VAL A 170 -13.84 -2.68 7.48
N LEU A 171 -13.84 -3.39 6.36
CA LEU A 171 -13.23 -4.71 6.24
C LEU A 171 -11.78 -4.56 5.75
N ILE A 172 -10.85 -5.15 6.49
CA ILE A 172 -9.42 -5.16 6.18
C ILE A 172 -8.98 -6.61 6.06
N VAL A 173 -8.29 -6.97 4.96
CA VAL A 173 -7.86 -8.34 4.69
C VAL A 173 -6.45 -8.33 4.11
N ALA A 174 -5.49 -8.88 4.83
CA ALA A 174 -4.16 -9.18 4.35
C ALA A 174 -4.11 -10.63 3.83
N TYR A 175 -3.60 -10.83 2.62
CA TYR A 175 -3.66 -12.13 1.94
C TYR A 175 -2.44 -12.43 1.05
N GLU A 176 -2.11 -13.72 0.90
CA GLU A 176 -1.02 -14.27 0.07
C GLU A 176 -1.55 -15.12 -1.09
N ASN A 177 -2.23 -14.50 -2.05
CA ASN A 177 -2.71 -15.18 -3.26
C ASN A 177 -2.42 -14.39 -4.55
N GLY A 178 -1.54 -13.38 -4.47
CA GLY A 178 -1.19 -12.52 -5.60
C GLY A 178 0.11 -12.92 -6.30
N ASN A 179 0.43 -12.19 -7.36
CA ASN A 179 1.67 -12.36 -8.13
C ASN A 179 2.76 -11.34 -7.75
N CYS A 180 2.45 -10.39 -6.87
CA CYS A 180 3.36 -9.31 -6.51
C CYS A 180 3.50 -9.17 -5.01
N TYR A 181 4.60 -8.55 -4.61
CA TYR A 181 4.92 -8.36 -3.21
C TYR A 181 4.45 -6.99 -2.73
N THR A 182 3.73 -6.99 -1.61
CA THR A 182 3.30 -5.78 -0.91
C THR A 182 3.86 -5.81 0.50
N GLN A 183 4.66 -4.81 0.83
CA GLN A 183 5.00 -4.50 2.21
C GLN A 183 3.88 -3.63 2.79
N TYR A 184 3.49 -3.85 4.03
CA TYR A 184 2.35 -3.15 4.61
C TYR A 184 2.48 -2.95 6.12
N TRP A 185 1.74 -1.96 6.60
CA TRP A 185 1.50 -1.66 8.00
C TRP A 185 0.03 -1.31 8.20
N ILE A 186 -0.59 -1.91 9.21
CA ILE A 186 -1.95 -1.60 9.66
C ILE A 186 -1.83 -0.97 11.03
N ASN A 187 -2.04 0.34 11.08
CA ASN A 187 -2.10 1.09 12.31
C ASN A 187 -3.55 1.27 12.75
N GLN A 188 -3.81 0.99 14.01
CA GLN A 188 -5.13 1.05 14.62
C GLN A 188 -5.08 1.87 15.89
N GLY A 189 -6.13 2.68 16.09
CA GLY A 189 -6.38 3.41 17.33
C GLY A 189 -7.81 3.90 17.34
N LEU A 190 -8.10 4.84 18.24
CA LEU A 190 -9.36 5.57 18.26
C LEU A 190 -9.08 6.93 18.89
N GLU A 191 -8.51 7.83 18.11
CA GLU A 191 -8.10 9.15 18.56
C GLU A 191 -9.31 10.07 18.69
N ASN A 192 -9.40 10.85 19.76
CA ASN A 192 -10.43 11.89 19.89
C ASN A 192 -9.75 13.26 19.84
N LEU A 193 -9.60 13.86 18.67
CA LEU A 193 -9.04 15.21 18.56
C LEU A 193 -10.12 16.22 18.91
N HIS A 194 -10.04 16.79 20.10
CA HIS A 194 -11.11 17.57 20.72
C HIS A 194 -10.65 18.96 21.17
N LYS A 195 -11.61 19.88 21.25
CA LYS A 195 -11.42 21.16 21.95
C LYS A 195 -11.42 20.99 23.46
N ASP A 196 -11.07 22.04 24.20
CA ASP A 196 -11.20 22.06 25.67
C ASP A 196 -12.59 21.58 26.10
N TYR A 197 -12.60 20.55 26.94
CA TYR A 197 -13.78 20.05 27.62
C TYR A 197 -13.52 20.01 29.13
N THR A 198 -14.57 19.96 29.94
CA THR A 198 -14.42 20.05 31.40
C THR A 198 -13.53 18.91 31.91
N GLY A 199 -12.31 19.26 32.35
CA GLY A 199 -11.32 18.30 32.85
C GLY A 199 -10.35 17.73 31.80
N TYR A 200 -10.50 18.09 30.52
CA TYR A 200 -9.68 17.57 29.42
C TYR A 200 -9.20 18.74 28.52
N PRO A 201 -7.89 19.03 28.50
CA PRO A 201 -7.33 20.13 27.71
C PRO A 201 -7.39 19.82 26.20
N HIS A 202 -7.34 20.86 25.36
CA HIS A 202 -7.27 20.75 23.90
C HIS A 202 -6.30 19.67 23.41
N LYS A 203 -6.77 18.85 22.46
CA LYS A 203 -5.99 17.85 21.75
C LYS A 203 -6.16 18.06 20.24
N ASP A 204 -5.30 18.90 19.67
CA ASP A 204 -5.46 19.40 18.31
C ASP A 204 -4.86 18.48 17.23
N ALA A 205 -4.04 17.51 17.63
CA ALA A 205 -3.27 16.75 16.68
C ALA A 205 -2.78 15.41 17.24
N ASN A 206 -2.53 14.46 16.34
CA ASN A 206 -1.89 13.19 16.67
C ASN A 206 -0.90 12.76 15.56
N ILE A 207 0.07 11.92 15.93
CA ILE A 207 1.02 11.30 15.02
C ILE A 207 0.93 9.77 15.11
N THR A 208 0.85 9.11 13.97
CA THR A 208 0.95 7.65 13.88
C THR A 208 2.23 7.26 13.16
N TRP A 209 2.94 6.27 13.70
CA TRP A 209 4.21 5.79 13.17
C TRP A 209 4.05 4.43 12.52
N PHE A 210 4.56 4.29 11.30
CA PHE A 210 4.74 3.01 10.62
C PHE A 210 6.18 2.56 10.88
N ASN A 211 6.34 1.61 11.79
CA ASN A 211 7.66 1.22 12.31
C ASN A 211 8.45 0.41 11.27
N GLY A 212 9.72 0.74 11.08
CA GLY A 212 10.59 0.11 10.10
C GLY A 212 10.71 0.89 8.79
N THR A 213 11.60 0.41 7.93
CA THR A 213 11.90 1.01 6.63
C THR A 213 10.97 0.47 5.56
N ALA A 214 10.53 1.34 4.67
CA ALA A 214 9.78 0.94 3.48
C ALA A 214 10.71 0.57 2.33
N GLU A 215 10.35 -0.46 1.58
CA GLU A 215 11.01 -0.83 0.32
C GLU A 215 10.75 0.23 -0.76
N GLU A 216 11.63 0.32 -1.76
CA GLU A 216 11.35 1.17 -2.91
C GLU A 216 10.18 0.61 -3.72
N GLY A 217 9.22 1.48 -4.05
CA GLY A 217 8.08 1.07 -4.88
C GLY A 217 6.88 2.00 -4.78
N CYS A 218 5.73 1.47 -5.20
CA CYS A 218 4.48 2.20 -5.25
C CYS A 218 3.78 2.21 -3.90
N SER A 219 3.66 3.39 -3.30
CA SER A 219 3.14 3.52 -1.95
C SER A 219 1.80 4.26 -1.89
N CYS A 220 0.89 3.73 -1.09
CA CYS A 220 -0.40 4.35 -0.79
C CYS A 220 -0.69 4.33 0.71
N LEU A 221 -1.38 5.37 1.17
CA LEU A 221 -1.85 5.51 2.54
C LEU A 221 -3.37 5.54 2.53
N THR A 222 -4.00 4.54 3.14
CA THR A 222 -5.45 4.51 3.38
C THR A 222 -5.74 4.92 4.82
N VAL A 223 -6.69 5.82 5.04
CA VAL A 223 -7.02 6.38 6.36
C VAL A 223 -8.52 6.44 6.54
N ALA A 224 -8.99 6.21 7.78
CA ALA A 224 -10.40 6.22 8.10
C ALA A 224 -10.71 7.07 9.34
N TYR A 225 -11.87 7.73 9.30
CA TYR A 225 -12.33 8.71 10.27
C TYR A 225 -13.84 8.56 10.56
N PHE A 226 -14.28 8.95 11.75
CA PHE A 226 -15.72 9.03 12.07
C PHE A 226 -16.33 10.44 11.88
N THR A 227 -15.59 11.52 11.62
CA THR A 227 -16.00 12.89 11.12
C THR A 227 -15.12 13.99 11.74
N GLY A 228 -15.31 15.25 11.34
CA GLY A 228 -14.94 16.51 12.00
C GLY A 228 -16.14 17.47 12.20
N ASP A 229 -15.94 18.61 12.88
CA ASP A 229 -17.04 19.56 13.11
C ASP A 229 -17.36 20.35 11.82
N TYR A 230 -18.63 20.74 11.63
CA TYR A 230 -19.03 21.50 10.45
C TYR A 230 -18.27 22.84 10.34
N GLY A 231 -17.67 23.13 9.18
CA GLY A 231 -16.87 24.33 8.93
C GLY A 231 -15.43 24.27 9.44
N GLN A 232 -14.93 23.09 9.81
CA GLN A 232 -13.54 22.87 10.23
C GLN A 232 -12.70 22.13 9.19
N ASN A 233 -11.62 22.78 8.74
CA ASN A 233 -10.60 22.15 7.91
C ASN A 233 -9.76 21.15 8.70
N ASP A 234 -9.92 19.85 8.43
CA ASP A 234 -9.12 18.77 8.97
C ASP A 234 -8.02 18.32 7.99
N TYR A 235 -6.78 18.23 8.49
CA TYR A 235 -5.60 18.01 7.65
C TYR A 235 -4.91 16.69 7.95
N LEU A 236 -4.37 16.08 6.90
CA LEU A 236 -3.45 14.97 6.95
C LEU A 236 -2.13 15.35 6.27
N HIS A 237 -1.01 15.04 6.93
CA HIS A 237 0.32 15.17 6.33
C HIS A 237 1.08 13.85 6.46
N PHE A 238 1.91 13.55 5.48
CA PHE A 238 2.75 12.35 5.47
C PHE A 238 4.22 12.72 5.38
N ASN A 239 5.03 12.21 6.32
CA ASN A 239 6.45 12.50 6.48
C ASN A 239 6.88 13.98 6.39
N PRO A 240 6.14 14.95 6.97
CA PRO A 240 6.58 16.34 6.95
C PRO A 240 7.87 16.53 7.78
N PRO A 241 8.86 17.33 7.36
CA PRO A 241 10.17 17.39 8.02
C PRO A 241 10.10 17.67 9.54
N CYS A 242 10.93 17.01 10.35
CA CYS A 242 10.95 17.17 11.81
C CYS A 242 11.60 18.51 12.24
N ASN A 243 10.85 19.62 12.19
CA ASN A 243 11.26 20.93 12.69
C ASN A 243 10.06 21.74 13.19
N ASN A 244 10.32 22.85 13.89
CA ASN A 244 9.29 23.69 14.53
C ASN A 244 8.49 24.58 13.57
N THR A 245 8.81 24.56 12.27
CA THR A 245 8.08 25.29 11.23
C THR A 245 7.19 24.39 10.38
N SER A 246 7.21 23.08 10.63
CA SER A 246 6.53 22.01 9.91
C SER A 246 5.29 21.50 10.69
N PRO A 247 4.32 20.83 10.03
CA PRO A 247 3.21 20.15 10.70
C PRO A 247 3.63 18.92 11.54
N TYR A 248 4.93 18.63 11.66
CA TYR A 248 5.45 17.61 12.56
C TYR A 248 5.09 17.89 14.03
N ILE A 249 4.59 16.85 14.72
CA ILE A 249 4.25 16.89 16.14
C ILE A 249 5.31 16.12 16.90
N SER A 250 6.09 16.81 17.75
CA SER A 250 7.07 16.12 18.59
C SER A 250 6.37 15.46 19.79
N PRO A 251 6.53 14.15 20.01
CA PRO A 251 6.00 13.49 21.21
C PRO A 251 6.70 13.95 22.51
N TYR A 252 7.80 14.70 22.40
CA TYR A 252 8.63 15.15 23.54
C TYR A 252 8.44 16.63 23.89
N ASN A 253 7.62 17.38 23.14
CA ASN A 253 7.38 18.79 23.40
C ASN A 253 5.97 18.98 23.95
N SER A 254 5.86 19.43 25.20
CA SER A 254 4.59 19.70 25.89
C SER A 254 3.80 20.87 25.28
N ASN A 255 4.40 21.64 24.36
CA ASN A 255 3.66 22.51 23.47
C ASN A 255 3.25 21.67 22.26
N PHE A 256 2.07 21.05 22.35
CA PHE A 256 1.33 20.54 21.19
C PHE A 256 1.49 21.53 20.03
N GLY A 257 1.90 21.01 18.87
CA GLY A 257 2.68 21.71 17.85
C GLY A 257 2.27 23.16 17.60
N ASN A 258 3.26 24.00 17.31
CA ASN A 258 3.03 25.38 16.89
C ASN A 258 2.08 25.41 15.70
N ALA A 259 0.79 25.62 15.93
CA ALA A 259 -0.23 25.60 14.89
C ALA A 259 0.06 26.65 13.78
N ALA A 260 0.89 27.67 14.09
CA ALA A 260 1.39 28.67 13.14
C ALA A 260 2.61 28.21 12.31
N TRP A 261 2.60 26.97 11.83
CA TRP A 261 3.58 26.45 10.86
C TRP A 261 3.28 26.96 9.43
N ASN A 262 4.28 26.94 8.55
CA ASN A 262 4.15 27.58 7.23
C ASN A 262 3.44 26.66 6.21
N LYS A 263 2.10 26.74 6.14
CA LYS A 263 1.28 25.92 5.24
C LYS A 263 1.75 25.91 3.79
N THR A 264 2.03 27.08 3.22
CA THR A 264 2.49 27.19 1.83
C THR A 264 3.83 26.50 1.58
N HIS A 265 4.73 26.50 2.58
CA HIS A 265 6.03 25.85 2.45
C HIS A 265 5.96 24.33 2.55
N TYR A 266 4.98 23.79 3.28
CA TYR A 266 4.83 22.35 3.53
C TYR A 266 3.65 21.70 2.80
N SER A 267 3.02 22.41 1.86
CA SER A 267 1.89 21.89 1.07
C SER A 267 2.23 20.63 0.26
N GLY A 268 3.51 20.40 -0.05
CA GLY A 268 3.97 19.16 -0.71
C GLY A 268 3.85 17.89 0.16
N TYR A 269 3.67 18.03 1.48
CA TYR A 269 3.49 16.91 2.41
C TYR A 269 2.02 16.72 2.83
N GLN A 270 1.17 17.69 2.52
CA GLN A 270 -0.27 17.63 2.78
C GLN A 270 -0.92 16.70 1.76
N ILE A 271 -1.76 15.79 2.24
CA ILE A 271 -2.46 14.80 1.41
C ILE A 271 -3.96 14.90 1.64
N GLY A 272 -4.74 14.80 0.56
CA GLY A 272 -6.21 14.85 0.61
C GLY A 272 -6.82 16.25 0.65
N GLY A 273 -6.02 17.32 0.66
CA GLY A 273 -6.53 18.70 0.68
C GLY A 273 -6.79 19.21 2.09
N ASP A 274 -7.64 20.23 2.21
CA ASP A 274 -7.85 20.96 3.47
C ASP A 274 -8.91 20.33 4.38
N ASP A 275 -9.62 19.31 3.90
CA ASP A 275 -10.67 18.63 4.62
C ASP A 275 -10.65 17.14 4.28
N VAL A 276 -9.88 16.37 5.05
CA VAL A 276 -9.77 14.91 4.88
C VAL A 276 -10.85 14.14 5.64
N ALA A 277 -11.64 14.81 6.47
CA ALA A 277 -12.70 14.22 7.28
C ALA A 277 -13.93 15.13 7.15
N ASN A 278 -14.74 14.85 6.13
CA ASN A 278 -15.76 15.76 5.63
C ASN A 278 -16.65 16.27 6.77
N GLU A 279 -16.78 17.60 6.83
CA GLU A 279 -17.45 18.46 7.82
C GLU A 279 -18.96 18.18 8.08
N ASN A 280 -19.42 16.93 8.17
CA ASN A 280 -20.86 16.57 8.28
C ASN A 280 -21.74 17.22 7.18
N SER A 281 -21.16 17.55 6.02
CA SER A 281 -21.81 18.25 4.91
C SER A 281 -22.28 17.34 3.77
N ASP A 282 -21.89 16.07 3.80
CA ASP A 282 -22.12 15.12 2.71
C ASP A 282 -23.39 14.27 2.92
N THR A 283 -23.74 13.47 1.92
CA THR A 283 -24.90 12.58 2.02
C THR A 283 -24.70 11.46 3.05
N ALA A 284 -23.44 11.08 3.31
CA ALA A 284 -23.02 10.05 4.26
C ALA A 284 -22.16 10.68 5.36
N ASN A 285 -22.80 11.37 6.31
CA ASN A 285 -22.11 12.03 7.42
C ASN A 285 -21.53 11.03 8.42
N TYR A 286 -20.59 11.45 9.26
CA TYR A 286 -20.05 10.60 10.33
C TYR A 286 -19.20 9.39 9.90
N PHE A 287 -18.63 9.40 8.68
CA PHE A 287 -17.71 8.36 8.24
C PHE A 287 -16.94 8.78 6.98
N ASP A 288 -15.62 8.60 6.98
CA ASP A 288 -14.77 8.80 5.82
C ASP A 288 -13.70 7.70 5.71
N LEU A 289 -13.43 7.26 4.48
CA LEU A 289 -12.31 6.38 4.13
C LEU A 289 -11.67 6.89 2.85
N HIS A 290 -10.39 7.27 2.93
CA HIS A 290 -9.66 7.79 1.79
C HIS A 290 -8.38 7.00 1.56
N THR A 291 -7.98 6.89 0.29
CA THR A 291 -6.70 6.30 -0.11
C THR A 291 -5.93 7.30 -0.96
N PHE A 292 -4.70 7.61 -0.53
CA PHE A 292 -3.84 8.60 -1.17
C PHE A 292 -2.57 7.94 -1.71
N CYS A 293 -2.09 8.39 -2.87
CA CYS A 293 -0.76 8.01 -3.36
C CYS A 293 0.31 8.80 -2.61
N VAL A 294 1.26 8.10 -1.99
CA VAL A 294 2.36 8.70 -1.19
C VAL A 294 3.75 8.27 -1.69
N THR A 295 3.83 7.68 -2.88
CA THR A 295 5.06 7.10 -3.47
C THR A 295 6.30 8.01 -3.39
N GLY A 296 6.17 9.31 -3.67
CA GLY A 296 7.30 10.26 -3.61
C GLY A 296 7.58 10.87 -2.24
N LEU A 297 6.83 10.48 -1.21
CA LEU A 297 6.95 11.01 0.16
C LEU A 297 7.42 9.95 1.16
N VAL A 298 7.52 8.68 0.74
CA VAL A 298 7.97 7.59 1.60
C VAL A 298 9.45 7.75 1.92
N ASN A 299 9.78 7.48 3.17
CA ASN A 299 11.15 7.34 3.65
C ASN A 299 11.56 5.88 3.57
N ASN A 300 12.60 5.59 2.78
CA ASN A 300 13.15 4.24 2.62
C ASN A 300 14.33 3.94 3.58
N GLU A 301 14.76 4.94 4.36
CA GLU A 301 15.92 4.85 5.26
C GLU A 301 15.54 4.88 6.76
N ASP A 302 14.32 5.28 7.09
CA ASP A 302 13.82 5.37 8.47
C ASP A 302 12.29 5.13 8.51
N ASN A 303 11.71 5.17 9.71
CA ASN A 303 10.27 5.08 9.94
C ASN A 303 9.48 6.11 9.12
N ASN A 304 8.30 5.69 8.70
CA ASN A 304 7.32 6.58 8.08
C ASN A 304 6.28 7.01 9.14
N TYR A 305 5.61 8.13 8.91
CA TYR A 305 4.54 8.58 9.81
C TYR A 305 3.55 9.51 9.11
N ALA A 306 2.35 9.58 9.68
CA ALA A 306 1.33 10.55 9.32
C ALA A 306 0.94 11.40 10.52
N THR A 307 0.66 12.68 10.29
CA THR A 307 0.14 13.61 11.31
C THR A 307 -1.26 14.05 10.97
N PHE A 308 -2.19 13.85 11.90
CA PHE A 308 -3.58 14.30 11.85
C PHE A 308 -3.71 15.62 12.60
N TRP A 309 -4.38 16.60 12.01
CA TRP A 309 -4.59 17.92 12.60
C TRP A 309 -6.06 18.33 12.44
N ARG A 310 -6.72 18.71 13.54
CA ARG A 310 -8.10 19.21 13.48
C ARG A 310 -8.16 20.70 13.15
N ALA A 311 -9.22 21.11 12.46
CA ALA A 311 -9.79 22.46 12.50
C ALA A 311 -8.82 23.63 12.31
N GLN A 312 -7.77 23.50 11.51
CA GLN A 312 -6.79 24.59 11.35
C GLN A 312 -7.24 25.60 10.29
N ASN A 313 -7.39 26.87 10.64
CA ASN A 313 -7.58 27.91 9.63
C ASN A 313 -6.27 28.29 8.89
N ASP A 314 -6.36 29.15 7.88
CA ASP A 314 -5.23 29.63 7.07
C ASP A 314 -4.12 30.31 7.88
N THR A 315 -4.42 30.80 9.08
CA THR A 315 -3.46 31.47 9.96
C THR A 315 -2.74 30.50 10.90
N GLY A 316 -3.04 29.21 10.81
CA GLY A 316 -2.50 28.22 11.73
C GLY A 316 -3.05 28.36 13.14
N THR A 317 -4.30 28.82 13.27
CA THR A 317 -5.02 28.79 14.55
C THR A 317 -6.18 27.81 14.43
N ILE A 318 -6.44 27.10 15.53
CA ILE A 318 -7.59 26.19 15.61
C ILE A 318 -8.87 27.03 15.60
N TYR A 319 -9.73 26.77 14.63
CA TYR A 319 -11.02 27.42 14.48
C TYR A 319 -12.12 26.55 15.10
N ASP A 320 -12.62 26.94 16.26
CA ASP A 320 -13.73 26.27 16.93
C ASP A 320 -15.02 27.10 16.86
N PRO A 321 -15.99 26.77 16.00
CA PRO A 321 -17.27 27.47 15.96
C PRO A 321 -18.07 27.28 17.25
N ALA A 322 -18.87 28.29 17.62
CA ALA A 322 -19.78 28.21 18.76
C ALA A 322 -21.10 27.54 18.39
N TRP A 323 -21.78 26.92 19.38
CA TRP A 323 -23.12 26.32 19.24
C TRP A 323 -24.13 27.31 18.62
N PRO A 324 -25.11 26.90 17.78
CA PRO A 324 -25.56 25.51 17.48
C PRO A 324 -24.80 24.78 16.38
N GLY A 325 -23.70 25.32 15.85
CA GLY A 325 -22.95 24.70 14.75
C GLY A 325 -22.11 23.48 15.12
N VAL A 326 -22.09 23.05 16.39
CA VAL A 326 -21.19 22.01 16.91
C VAL A 326 -21.92 21.17 17.97
N GLY A 327 -22.04 19.86 17.77
CA GLY A 327 -22.60 18.93 18.75
C GLY A 327 -21.60 18.66 19.87
N ASP A 328 -22.08 18.43 21.10
CA ASP A 328 -21.20 18.12 22.25
C ASP A 328 -20.56 16.72 22.08
N GLY A 329 -19.47 16.65 21.33
CA GLY A 329 -18.48 15.56 21.30
C GLY A 329 -18.76 14.32 20.46
N GLU A 330 -19.86 14.28 19.69
CA GLU A 330 -20.04 13.26 18.62
C GLU A 330 -19.22 13.60 17.36
N SER A 331 -19.06 14.90 17.09
CA SER A 331 -18.56 15.44 15.83
C SER A 331 -17.04 15.70 15.83
N TYR A 332 -16.30 15.23 16.84
CA TYR A 332 -14.86 15.47 16.92
C TYR A 332 -14.07 14.69 15.87
N TYR A 333 -12.95 15.29 15.44
CA TYR A 333 -12.03 14.65 14.50
C TYR A 333 -11.45 13.35 15.07
N THR A 334 -11.94 12.22 14.55
CA THR A 334 -11.67 10.90 15.14
C THR A 334 -11.04 9.91 14.15
N PRO A 335 -9.72 9.98 13.92
CA PRO A 335 -8.98 8.94 13.20
C PRO A 335 -8.99 7.60 13.95
N PHE A 336 -9.19 6.50 13.23
CA PHE A 336 -9.19 5.15 13.84
C PHE A 336 -8.39 4.09 13.06
N LEU A 337 -8.02 4.38 11.81
CA LEU A 337 -7.26 3.47 10.95
C LEU A 337 -6.30 4.25 10.06
N ALA A 338 -5.08 3.73 9.93
CA ALA A 338 -4.13 4.13 8.89
C ALA A 338 -3.41 2.89 8.35
N VAL A 339 -3.49 2.64 7.05
CA VAL A 339 -2.85 1.51 6.36
C VAL A 339 -1.87 2.05 5.35
N LEU A 340 -0.57 1.89 5.61
CA LEU A 340 0.48 2.18 4.64
C LEU A 340 0.79 0.89 3.88
N LYS A 341 0.83 0.96 2.56
CA LYS A 341 1.21 -0.16 1.71
C LYS A 341 2.23 0.31 0.70
N THR A 342 3.28 -0.47 0.52
CA THR A 342 4.29 -0.28 -0.53
C THR A 342 4.38 -1.52 -1.36
N ARG A 343 3.94 -1.42 -2.62
CA ARG A 343 4.09 -2.49 -3.58
C ARG A 343 5.51 -2.46 -4.13
N ILE A 344 6.23 -3.56 -3.93
CA ILE A 344 7.63 -3.71 -4.33
C ILE A 344 7.70 -3.75 -5.87
N CYS A 345 8.34 -2.75 -6.47
CA CYS A 345 8.52 -2.67 -7.93
C CYS A 345 9.95 -3.02 -8.37
N THR A 346 10.59 -3.93 -7.63
CA THR A 346 11.75 -4.68 -8.10
C THR A 346 11.27 -5.93 -8.81
N PHE A 347 11.81 -6.18 -9.99
CA PHE A 347 11.50 -7.30 -10.87
C PHE A 347 12.82 -7.98 -11.27
N ASP A 348 12.96 -9.25 -10.90
CA ASP A 348 14.03 -10.12 -11.37
C ASP A 348 13.48 -11.55 -11.53
N PHE A 349 14.35 -12.54 -11.68
CA PHE A 349 13.96 -13.96 -11.84
C PHE A 349 14.06 -14.77 -10.54
N SER A 350 14.20 -14.11 -9.39
CA SER A 350 14.17 -14.70 -8.05
C SER A 350 12.75 -14.97 -7.58
N ASN A 351 12.63 -15.69 -6.47
CA ASN A 351 11.34 -15.91 -5.81
C ASN A 351 10.98 -14.81 -4.80
N ASN A 352 11.83 -13.80 -4.63
CA ASN A 352 11.71 -12.80 -3.56
C ASN A 352 11.32 -11.41 -4.08
N THR A 353 11.11 -11.26 -5.39
CA THR A 353 10.70 -10.01 -6.04
C THR A 353 9.38 -10.19 -6.78
N SER A 354 8.80 -9.11 -7.28
CA SER A 354 7.55 -9.18 -8.04
C SER A 354 7.72 -10.00 -9.32
N GLY A 355 6.75 -10.87 -9.61
CA GLY A 355 6.79 -11.81 -10.73
C GLY A 355 7.17 -13.25 -10.37
N VAL A 356 7.05 -14.14 -11.36
CA VAL A 356 7.40 -15.56 -11.32
C VAL A 356 8.03 -15.97 -12.64
N ALA A 357 9.28 -16.42 -12.57
CA ALA A 357 10.04 -16.93 -13.71
C ALA A 357 9.32 -18.07 -14.45
N GLY A 358 9.20 -17.96 -15.77
CA GLY A 358 8.52 -18.91 -16.65
C GLY A 358 6.99 -18.90 -16.56
N VAL A 359 6.39 -17.99 -15.79
CA VAL A 359 4.93 -17.86 -15.65
C VAL A 359 4.46 -16.48 -16.11
N ASP A 360 5.09 -15.42 -15.61
CA ASP A 360 4.82 -14.04 -16.03
C ASP A 360 6.09 -13.26 -16.37
N HIS A 361 7.26 -13.71 -15.91
CA HIS A 361 8.57 -13.22 -16.31
C HIS A 361 9.22 -14.25 -17.22
N PHE A 362 9.68 -13.82 -18.40
CA PHE A 362 10.22 -14.72 -19.40
C PHE A 362 11.61 -14.30 -19.85
N ALA A 363 12.52 -15.26 -19.98
CA ALA A 363 13.83 -15.07 -20.57
C ALA A 363 13.97 -15.92 -21.83
N TYR A 364 14.62 -15.38 -22.85
CA TYR A 364 14.78 -16.00 -24.15
C TYR A 364 16.23 -15.95 -24.64
N ARG A 365 16.64 -17.02 -25.30
CA ARG A 365 17.93 -17.28 -25.97
C ARG A 365 17.64 -17.53 -27.46
N TYR A 366 18.57 -17.52 -28.39
CA TYR A 366 20.01 -17.84 -28.31
C TYR A 366 20.89 -16.86 -29.09
N GLN A 367 20.40 -16.42 -30.25
CA GLN A 367 21.14 -15.56 -31.16
C GLN A 367 20.21 -14.76 -32.09
N ASN A 368 20.70 -13.67 -32.66
CA ASN A 368 19.99 -12.83 -33.63
C ASN A 368 20.93 -12.40 -34.78
N ASN A 369 20.40 -12.07 -35.96
CA ASN A 369 21.18 -11.72 -37.16
C ASN A 369 21.36 -10.21 -37.39
N SER A 370 21.04 -9.38 -36.40
CA SER A 370 21.24 -7.93 -36.39
C SER A 370 21.65 -7.46 -35.00
N ARG A 371 22.02 -6.19 -34.84
CA ARG A 371 22.23 -5.61 -33.51
C ARG A 371 21.79 -4.14 -33.51
N ALA A 372 20.77 -3.75 -32.75
CA ALA A 372 19.83 -4.62 -32.03
C ALA A 372 18.91 -5.43 -32.99
N PRO A 373 18.14 -6.42 -32.52
CA PRO A 373 17.02 -7.01 -33.26
C PRO A 373 16.03 -5.94 -33.76
N ILE A 374 15.45 -6.17 -34.93
CA ILE A 374 14.45 -5.24 -35.53
C ILE A 374 13.09 -5.35 -34.83
N THR A 375 12.82 -6.48 -34.19
CA THR A 375 11.59 -6.78 -33.47
C THR A 375 11.89 -7.20 -32.04
N ASN A 376 10.91 -7.06 -31.16
CA ASN A 376 11.04 -7.43 -29.75
C ASN A 376 10.77 -8.92 -29.46
N ASP A 377 10.47 -9.70 -30.50
CA ASP A 377 10.21 -11.15 -30.43
C ASP A 377 11.44 -11.99 -30.80
N VAL A 378 12.62 -11.37 -31.02
CA VAL A 378 13.90 -12.08 -31.19
C VAL A 378 14.89 -11.76 -30.04
N PRO A 379 15.63 -12.76 -29.50
CA PRO A 379 15.51 -14.20 -29.78
C PRO A 379 14.29 -14.84 -29.06
N ASP A 380 13.80 -15.99 -29.53
CA ASP A 380 12.47 -16.53 -29.17
C ASP A 380 12.48 -17.89 -28.47
N ILE A 381 13.65 -18.48 -28.20
CA ILE A 381 13.75 -19.77 -27.51
C ILE A 381 13.70 -19.51 -26.00
N GLU A 382 12.64 -19.92 -25.32
CA GLU A 382 12.53 -19.69 -23.87
C GLU A 382 13.60 -20.44 -23.07
N PHE A 383 14.04 -19.84 -21.98
CA PHE A 383 14.86 -20.49 -20.97
C PHE A 383 14.11 -21.65 -20.31
N THR A 384 14.83 -22.72 -20.01
CA THR A 384 14.34 -23.82 -19.17
C THR A 384 14.42 -23.47 -17.69
N SER A 385 13.74 -24.23 -16.82
CA SER A 385 13.82 -24.04 -15.37
C SER A 385 15.24 -24.10 -14.81
N ALA A 386 16.15 -24.89 -15.40
CA ALA A 386 17.55 -24.92 -15.00
C ALA A 386 18.28 -23.60 -15.37
N GLN A 387 17.93 -23.01 -16.51
CA GLN A 387 18.54 -21.76 -16.97
C GLN A 387 18.00 -20.55 -16.20
N TYR A 388 16.71 -20.53 -15.83
CA TYR A 388 16.19 -19.54 -14.88
C TYR A 388 16.91 -19.60 -13.53
N ASN A 389 17.27 -20.80 -13.05
CA ASN A 389 18.02 -20.94 -11.80
C ASN A 389 19.43 -20.34 -11.84
N ASN A 390 20.01 -20.20 -13.02
CA ASN A 390 21.31 -19.54 -13.22
C ASN A 390 21.19 -18.01 -13.30
N ILE A 391 19.98 -17.43 -13.34
CA ILE A 391 19.83 -15.96 -13.46
C ILE A 391 19.02 -15.33 -12.32
N LYS A 392 18.72 -16.11 -11.29
CA LYS A 392 17.85 -15.70 -10.17
C LYS A 392 18.57 -14.91 -9.09
N ALA A 393 19.90 -14.90 -9.09
CA ALA A 393 20.73 -14.22 -8.12
C ALA A 393 22.10 -13.94 -8.75
N ASP A 394 22.71 -12.85 -8.30
CA ASP A 394 24.11 -12.52 -8.58
C ASP A 394 25.00 -13.42 -7.69
N ASP A 395 25.41 -14.57 -8.23
CA ASP A 395 26.15 -15.60 -7.48
C ASP A 395 27.34 -16.21 -8.26
N GLY A 396 27.62 -15.68 -9.45
CA GLY A 396 28.68 -16.14 -10.34
C GLY A 396 28.35 -17.41 -11.14
N THR A 397 27.08 -17.85 -11.14
CA THR A 397 26.59 -18.98 -11.94
C THR A 397 25.92 -18.47 -13.21
N PHE A 398 26.62 -18.51 -14.34
CA PHE A 398 26.08 -17.93 -15.55
C PHE A 398 25.16 -18.87 -16.33
N GLN A 399 24.08 -18.33 -16.89
CA GLN A 399 23.46 -18.90 -18.09
C GLN A 399 24.29 -18.49 -19.31
N VAL A 400 24.74 -19.49 -20.08
CA VAL A 400 25.68 -19.32 -21.19
C VAL A 400 25.04 -19.70 -22.51
N ASP A 401 25.25 -18.86 -23.52
CA ASP A 401 24.87 -19.12 -24.89
C ASP A 401 25.94 -18.64 -25.87
N VAL A 402 26.13 -19.38 -26.97
CA VAL A 402 27.11 -19.12 -28.03
C VAL A 402 26.36 -18.91 -29.34
N THR A 403 26.99 -18.59 -30.45
CA THR A 403 26.34 -18.64 -31.76
C THR A 403 26.72 -19.91 -32.50
N ASP A 404 25.88 -20.32 -33.45
CA ASP A 404 26.18 -21.45 -34.35
C ASP A 404 26.19 -21.08 -35.83
N SER A 405 25.87 -19.83 -36.16
CA SER A 405 25.65 -19.37 -37.53
C SER A 405 26.35 -18.04 -37.79
N ASP A 406 27.04 -17.93 -38.92
CA ASP A 406 27.75 -16.71 -39.34
C ASP A 406 26.79 -15.52 -39.46
N GLY A 407 27.24 -14.34 -39.02
CA GLY A 407 26.45 -13.12 -39.03
C GLY A 407 25.49 -12.97 -37.85
N ASN A 408 25.41 -13.96 -36.96
CA ASN A 408 24.60 -13.88 -35.75
C ASN A 408 25.39 -13.40 -34.53
N PHE A 409 24.71 -12.70 -33.63
CA PHE A 409 25.18 -12.25 -32.32
C PHE A 409 24.51 -13.10 -31.24
N ALA A 410 25.24 -13.54 -30.22
CA ALA A 410 24.65 -14.21 -29.07
C ALA A 410 23.84 -13.20 -28.24
N ALA A 411 22.64 -13.58 -27.82
CA ALA A 411 21.73 -12.67 -27.13
C ALA A 411 20.82 -13.35 -26.10
N HIS A 412 20.53 -12.63 -25.02
CA HIS A 412 19.49 -12.95 -24.05
C HIS A 412 18.47 -11.81 -23.98
N ARG A 413 17.17 -12.13 -24.12
CA ARG A 413 16.06 -11.18 -23.95
C ARG A 413 15.28 -11.50 -22.70
N PHE A 414 14.91 -10.47 -21.94
CA PHE A 414 14.15 -10.56 -20.71
C PHE A 414 12.84 -9.78 -20.86
N VAL A 415 11.75 -10.40 -20.48
CA VAL A 415 10.40 -9.83 -20.53
C VAL A 415 9.86 -9.84 -19.11
N PHE A 416 9.73 -8.65 -18.53
CA PHE A 416 9.21 -8.44 -17.19
C PHE A 416 7.73 -8.09 -17.26
N ASN A 417 6.89 -8.82 -16.53
CA ASN A 417 5.50 -8.41 -16.31
C ASN A 417 5.44 -7.45 -15.13
N VAL A 418 5.26 -6.18 -15.43
CA VAL A 418 5.18 -5.07 -14.48
C VAL A 418 3.75 -4.61 -14.21
N SER A 419 2.73 -5.36 -14.69
CA SER A 419 1.31 -5.00 -14.56
C SER A 419 0.87 -4.73 -13.13
N CYS A 420 1.58 -5.28 -12.14
CA CYS A 420 1.28 -5.02 -10.76
C CYS A 420 1.88 -3.72 -10.20
N CYS A 421 2.83 -3.04 -10.83
CA CYS A 421 3.25 -1.74 -10.32
C CYS A 421 2.10 -0.73 -10.58
N CYS A 422 1.36 -0.37 -9.53
CA CYS A 422 0.10 0.36 -9.61
C CYS A 422 0.25 1.88 -9.77
N CYS A 423 1.48 2.38 -9.90
CA CYS A 423 1.72 3.81 -10.07
C CYS A 423 1.47 4.26 -11.50
N ASN A 424 1.00 5.50 -11.62
CA ASN A 424 1.10 6.24 -12.87
C ASN A 424 2.59 6.32 -13.28
N ALA A 425 2.94 5.77 -14.45
CA ALA A 425 4.30 5.80 -14.99
C ALA A 425 4.88 7.21 -15.10
N SER A 426 4.07 8.26 -15.04
CA SER A 426 4.55 9.65 -14.98
C SER A 426 5.30 9.99 -13.69
N LEU A 427 5.06 9.25 -12.61
CA LEU A 427 5.63 9.47 -11.26
C LEU A 427 6.86 8.60 -10.97
N LEU A 428 7.22 7.72 -11.89
CA LEU A 428 8.29 6.75 -11.71
C LEU A 428 9.39 6.94 -12.75
N ASP A 429 10.59 6.59 -12.32
CA ASP A 429 11.73 6.29 -13.19
C ASP A 429 11.97 4.78 -13.19
N ALA A 430 12.63 4.28 -14.23
CA ALA A 430 13.04 2.88 -14.31
C ALA A 430 14.56 2.76 -14.35
N ASN A 431 15.09 1.76 -13.67
CA ASN A 431 16.49 1.38 -13.74
C ASN A 431 16.59 -0.09 -14.14
N VAL A 432 17.34 -0.36 -15.20
CA VAL A 432 17.66 -1.73 -15.63
C VAL A 432 19.12 -1.99 -15.29
N THR A 433 19.40 -3.12 -14.67
CA THR A 433 20.75 -3.60 -14.41
C THR A 433 20.90 -5.03 -14.93
N TRP A 434 22.01 -5.29 -15.63
CA TRP A 434 22.42 -6.62 -16.07
C TRP A 434 23.83 -6.89 -15.57
N ASN A 435 24.05 -8.05 -14.96
CA ASN A 435 25.38 -8.60 -14.65
C ASN A 435 25.67 -9.78 -15.57
N GLY A 436 26.78 -9.71 -16.29
CA GLY A 436 27.19 -10.76 -17.20
C GLY A 436 28.43 -10.41 -18.03
N LYS A 437 28.71 -11.21 -19.05
CA LYS A 437 29.83 -11.01 -19.97
C LYS A 437 29.43 -11.31 -21.40
N GLY A 438 29.93 -10.51 -22.33
CA GLY A 438 29.89 -10.77 -23.76
C GLY A 438 31.30 -10.88 -24.31
N TRP A 439 31.68 -12.02 -24.85
CA TRP A 439 33.02 -12.22 -25.41
C TRP A 439 32.95 -12.90 -26.78
N HIS A 440 34.02 -12.78 -27.55
CA HIS A 440 34.11 -13.34 -28.89
C HIS A 440 35.43 -14.09 -29.03
N ASP A 441 35.46 -15.21 -29.77
CA ASP A 441 36.68 -16.03 -29.91
C ASP A 441 37.89 -15.25 -30.48
N ALA A 442 37.64 -14.17 -31.22
CA ALA A 442 38.68 -13.27 -31.72
C ALA A 442 39.33 -12.38 -30.63
N GLY A 443 38.64 -12.17 -29.51
CA GLY A 443 39.07 -11.37 -28.37
C GLY A 443 39.24 -9.87 -28.64
N GLY A 444 39.63 -9.15 -27.60
CA GLY A 444 40.06 -7.75 -27.68
C GLY A 444 38.92 -6.84 -28.11
N SER A 445 39.09 -6.10 -29.22
CA SER A 445 38.05 -5.19 -29.71
C SER A 445 36.78 -5.89 -30.21
N SER A 446 36.78 -7.22 -30.30
CA SER A 446 35.57 -8.00 -30.63
C SER A 446 34.72 -8.34 -29.40
N ASP A 447 35.28 -8.19 -28.20
CA ASP A 447 34.59 -8.43 -26.94
C ASP A 447 33.63 -7.28 -26.57
N GLY A 448 32.76 -7.55 -25.60
CA GLY A 448 31.76 -6.62 -25.10
C GLY A 448 30.32 -7.11 -25.28
N ALA A 449 29.44 -6.55 -24.46
CA ALA A 449 28.00 -6.68 -24.53
C ALA A 449 27.35 -5.30 -24.53
N TYR A 450 26.12 -5.25 -25.04
CA TYR A 450 25.25 -4.08 -25.05
C TYR A 450 23.96 -4.42 -24.33
N LEU A 451 23.51 -3.49 -23.49
CA LEU A 451 22.24 -3.55 -22.81
C LEU A 451 21.26 -2.61 -23.52
N TYR A 452 20.09 -3.14 -23.87
CA TYR A 452 19.03 -2.39 -24.54
C TYR A 452 17.69 -2.53 -23.82
N ILE A 453 16.80 -1.57 -24.08
CA ILE A 453 15.38 -1.62 -23.71
C ILE A 453 14.50 -1.37 -24.94
N TRP A 454 13.37 -2.05 -25.03
CA TRP A 454 12.42 -1.84 -26.13
C TRP A 454 11.55 -0.61 -25.90
N ASN A 455 11.54 0.32 -26.85
CA ASN A 455 10.62 1.44 -26.89
C ASN A 455 9.44 1.09 -27.81
N PHE A 456 8.25 0.91 -27.22
CA PHE A 456 7.02 0.58 -27.95
C PHE A 456 6.49 1.74 -28.81
N ASN A 457 6.85 2.98 -28.49
CA ASN A 457 6.46 4.15 -29.28
C ASN A 457 7.31 4.28 -30.56
N THR A 458 8.60 3.99 -30.50
CA THR A 458 9.48 4.00 -31.70
C THR A 458 9.49 2.67 -32.45
N GLY A 459 9.13 1.57 -31.77
CA GLY A 459 9.18 0.23 -32.33
C GLY A 459 10.62 -0.26 -32.54
N ALA A 460 11.54 0.12 -31.65
CA ALA A 460 12.95 -0.23 -31.72
C ALA A 460 13.57 -0.36 -30.33
N TYR A 461 14.68 -1.10 -30.25
CA TYR A 461 15.54 -1.11 -29.07
C TYR A 461 16.35 0.19 -28.97
N GLU A 462 16.45 0.71 -27.75
CA GLU A 462 17.29 1.84 -27.38
C GLU A 462 18.41 1.35 -26.46
N GLU A 463 19.63 1.81 -26.71
CA GLU A 463 20.81 1.45 -25.91
C GLU A 463 20.74 2.12 -24.54
N LEU A 464 20.96 1.32 -23.51
CA LEU A 464 21.06 1.76 -22.13
C LEU A 464 22.52 1.94 -21.71
N ASP A 465 23.35 0.93 -21.99
CA ASP A 465 24.76 0.88 -21.57
C ASP A 465 25.54 -0.19 -22.37
N ASN A 466 26.87 -0.16 -22.35
CA ASN A 466 27.72 -1.15 -23.01
C ASN A 466 29.13 -1.28 -22.39
N CYS A 467 29.76 -2.44 -22.58
CA CYS A 467 31.16 -2.69 -22.21
C CYS A 467 32.02 -3.00 -23.45
N ASP A 468 31.99 -2.11 -24.45
CA ASP A 468 32.73 -2.30 -25.70
C ASP A 468 34.23 -2.59 -25.47
N GLY A 469 34.68 -3.75 -25.95
CA GLY A 469 36.09 -4.16 -25.92
C GLY A 469 36.49 -4.89 -24.64
N ASP A 470 35.53 -5.21 -23.77
CA ASP A 470 35.76 -5.96 -22.53
C ASP A 470 34.95 -7.27 -22.51
N GLY A 471 35.66 -8.40 -22.48
CA GLY A 471 35.07 -9.74 -22.42
C GLY A 471 34.91 -10.29 -21.00
N SER A 472 35.24 -9.51 -19.98
CA SER A 472 35.05 -9.87 -18.58
C SER A 472 33.62 -9.62 -18.10
N GLU A 473 33.33 -10.07 -16.89
CA GLU A 473 32.06 -9.81 -16.21
C GLU A 473 31.92 -8.32 -15.88
N GLN A 474 30.76 -7.75 -16.21
CA GLN A 474 30.46 -6.33 -16.10
C GLN A 474 29.04 -6.12 -15.61
N TYR A 475 28.85 -5.05 -14.84
CA TYR A 475 27.52 -4.48 -14.59
C TYR A 475 27.24 -3.42 -15.64
N LEU A 476 26.15 -3.61 -16.39
CA LEU A 476 25.60 -2.62 -17.30
C LEU A 476 24.31 -2.07 -16.70
N THR A 477 24.18 -0.75 -16.62
CA THR A 477 23.03 -0.10 -15.98
C THR A 477 22.54 1.10 -16.78
N GLY A 478 21.22 1.17 -17.01
CA GLY A 478 20.58 2.32 -17.64
C GLY A 478 19.36 2.82 -16.88
N GLU A 479 19.16 4.13 -16.91
CA GLU A 479 18.03 4.80 -16.25
C GLU A 479 17.12 5.49 -17.27
N ILE A 480 15.81 5.28 -17.12
CA ILE A 480 14.76 5.94 -17.89
C ILE A 480 14.05 6.93 -16.98
N THR A 481 14.35 8.22 -17.16
CA THR A 481 13.83 9.31 -16.32
C THR A 481 12.66 10.09 -16.95
N ALA A 482 12.36 9.81 -18.22
CA ALA A 482 11.35 10.51 -18.99
C ALA A 482 10.54 9.55 -19.86
N ASN A 483 9.24 9.85 -20.00
CA ASN A 483 8.32 9.12 -20.86
C ASN A 483 8.32 7.60 -20.62
N LEU A 484 8.37 7.16 -19.36
CA LEU A 484 8.43 5.73 -18.99
C LEU A 484 7.31 4.90 -19.65
N GLY A 485 6.14 5.50 -19.88
CA GLY A 485 5.04 4.86 -20.60
C GLY A 485 5.37 4.40 -22.03
N ASN A 486 6.41 4.94 -22.67
CA ASN A 486 6.88 4.47 -23.98
C ASN A 486 7.52 3.08 -23.93
N TYR A 487 7.98 2.64 -22.75
CA TYR A 487 8.70 1.38 -22.54
C TYR A 487 7.82 0.31 -21.87
N ILE A 488 6.56 0.64 -21.58
CA ILE A 488 5.58 -0.27 -20.98
C ILE A 488 4.42 -0.44 -21.94
N ASN A 489 4.14 -1.67 -22.37
CA ASN A 489 2.96 -1.98 -23.16
C ASN A 489 2.29 -3.25 -22.62
N ASN A 490 0.98 -3.21 -22.41
CA ASN A 490 0.22 -4.29 -21.76
C ASN A 490 0.88 -4.80 -20.46
N GLY A 491 1.47 -3.90 -19.67
CA GLY A 491 2.16 -4.24 -18.44
C GLY A 491 3.48 -4.99 -18.65
N GLN A 492 4.11 -4.92 -19.82
CA GLN A 492 5.39 -5.57 -20.10
C GLN A 492 6.51 -4.57 -20.37
N VAL A 493 7.70 -4.87 -19.85
CA VAL A 493 8.97 -4.22 -20.20
C VAL A 493 9.89 -5.26 -20.81
N ILE A 494 10.59 -4.91 -21.90
CA ILE A 494 11.46 -5.83 -22.62
C ILE A 494 12.88 -5.27 -22.62
N VAL A 495 13.82 -6.08 -22.14
CA VAL A 495 15.25 -5.79 -22.02
C VAL A 495 16.03 -6.81 -22.84
N LEU A 496 17.15 -6.40 -23.42
CA LEU A 496 18.03 -7.28 -24.21
C LEU A 496 19.49 -7.06 -23.80
N ALA A 497 20.20 -8.15 -23.54
CA ALA A 497 21.65 -8.18 -23.49
C ALA A 497 22.16 -8.91 -24.74
N GLU A 498 22.98 -8.24 -25.55
CA GLU A 498 23.45 -8.77 -26.83
C GLU A 498 24.96 -8.54 -27.00
N GLN A 499 25.65 -9.57 -27.48
CA GLN A 499 27.10 -9.53 -27.67
C GLN A 499 27.47 -8.58 -28.82
N LYS A 500 28.65 -7.96 -28.74
CA LYS A 500 29.09 -6.90 -29.66
C LYS A 500 29.26 -7.32 -31.12
N THR A 501 29.86 -8.48 -31.35
CA THR A 501 30.44 -8.90 -32.63
C THR A 501 29.83 -10.21 -33.11
N ALA A 502 29.20 -10.19 -34.29
CA ALA A 502 28.63 -11.40 -34.87
C ALA A 502 29.70 -12.47 -35.13
N GLN A 503 29.28 -13.73 -35.09
CA GLN A 503 30.09 -14.85 -35.54
C GLN A 503 30.62 -14.64 -36.95
N VAL A 504 31.88 -14.98 -37.15
CA VAL A 504 32.53 -14.88 -38.47
C VAL A 504 33.36 -16.12 -38.75
N THR A 505 33.10 -16.77 -39.89
CA THR A 505 34.00 -17.77 -40.46
C THR A 505 34.87 -17.13 -41.54
N SER A 506 36.19 -17.17 -41.37
CA SER A 506 37.13 -16.56 -42.31
C SER A 506 38.45 -17.32 -42.41
N GLY A 507 39.28 -17.00 -43.42
CA GLY A 507 40.61 -17.57 -43.59
C GLY A 507 40.70 -18.84 -44.46
N ILE A 508 41.93 -19.32 -44.66
CA ILE A 508 42.26 -20.58 -45.34
C ILE A 508 43.34 -21.32 -44.51
N PRO A 509 43.01 -22.46 -43.87
CA PRO A 509 41.68 -23.07 -43.78
C PRO A 509 40.68 -22.21 -42.99
N PRO A 510 39.36 -22.42 -43.15
CA PRO A 510 38.35 -21.64 -42.45
C PRO A 510 38.47 -21.80 -40.93
N VAL A 511 38.44 -20.68 -40.21
CA VAL A 511 38.34 -20.61 -38.75
C VAL A 511 37.05 -19.86 -38.42
N THR A 512 36.20 -20.47 -37.61
CA THR A 512 34.99 -19.86 -37.06
C THR A 512 35.34 -19.23 -35.73
N ASN A 513 35.06 -17.94 -35.58
CA ASN A 513 35.11 -17.24 -34.30
C ASN A 513 33.67 -16.95 -33.89
N SER A 514 33.22 -17.53 -32.79
CA SER A 514 31.86 -17.44 -32.28
C SER A 514 31.66 -16.26 -31.34
N SER A 515 30.40 -15.82 -31.25
CA SER A 515 29.91 -14.81 -30.33
C SER A 515 29.35 -15.53 -29.09
N HIS A 516 29.65 -15.03 -27.88
CA HIS A 516 29.26 -15.64 -26.61
C HIS A 516 28.61 -14.60 -25.69
N ILE A 517 27.48 -14.96 -25.08
CA ILE A 517 26.81 -14.17 -24.05
C ILE A 517 26.59 -15.03 -22.81
N GLU A 518 26.85 -14.44 -21.65
CA GLU A 518 26.68 -15.10 -20.36
C GLU A 518 26.00 -14.13 -19.40
N THR A 519 24.87 -14.52 -18.82
CA THR A 519 24.13 -13.71 -17.84
C THR A 519 24.18 -14.39 -16.48
N ASP A 520 24.56 -13.65 -15.44
CA ASP A 520 24.44 -14.08 -14.04
C ASP A 520 23.18 -13.50 -13.39
N TYR A 521 22.87 -12.22 -13.67
CA TYR A 521 21.72 -11.57 -13.04
C TYR A 521 21.14 -10.45 -13.92
N VAL A 522 19.84 -10.24 -13.81
CA VAL A 522 19.16 -9.10 -14.44
C VAL A 522 18.04 -8.61 -13.55
N LYS A 523 17.93 -7.29 -13.43
CA LYS A 523 16.95 -6.60 -12.60
C LYS A 523 16.35 -5.41 -13.33
N LEU A 524 15.04 -5.25 -13.17
CA LEU A 524 14.31 -4.03 -13.45
C LEU A 524 13.78 -3.46 -12.13
N LEU A 525 14.04 -2.19 -11.86
CA LEU A 525 13.57 -1.47 -10.69
C LEU A 525 12.76 -0.26 -11.15
N PHE A 526 11.54 -0.11 -10.65
CA PHE A 526 10.83 1.16 -10.70
C PHE A 526 10.95 1.90 -9.38
N LYS A 527 11.35 3.16 -9.45
CA LYS A 527 11.56 4.03 -8.28
C LYS A 527 10.82 5.36 -8.45
N PRO A 528 10.47 6.05 -7.35
CA PRO A 528 9.91 7.39 -7.42
C PRO A 528 10.85 8.34 -8.18
N LYS A 529 10.28 9.28 -8.93
CA LYS A 529 11.04 10.40 -9.48
C LYS A 529 11.64 11.25 -8.36
N ALA A 530 12.89 11.68 -8.57
CA ALA A 530 13.58 12.61 -7.69
C ALA A 530 12.97 14.02 -7.73
#